data_AF-A0A6L8HLU4-F1
#
_entry.id   AF-A0A6L8HLU4-F1
#
_cell.length_a   1.000
_cell.length_b   1.000
_cell.length_c   1.000
_cell.angle_alpha   90.00
_cell.angle_beta   90.00
_cell.angle_gamma   90.00
#
_symmetry.space_group_name_H-M   'P 1'
#
loop_
_entity.id
_entity.type
_entity.pdbx_description
1 polymer ?
#
loop_
_entity_poly.entity_id
_entity_poly.type
_entity_poly.pdbx_seq_one_letter_code
_entity_poly.pdbx_strand_id
1 'polypeptide(L)'
;MMPATFRWTDAAIRRALGLRGGDPGAAHPPGRPYEGICTDTRTLRRGDVFVALRGERFDGHAFIARAVQSGCGAVVAADDPGECPVPVYRVPDTLKALGDLALHRRIQSAVPVVGITGSSGKTTVKDLALGALAGTHRAHGTEANLNNRVGTPLTILSMPETATALVLELGTNEPGEIAELARIARPTIGVVTTVSETHIERLGDLCGVLDEKLDLVRAVAAGVGSGAAIVGDDPAELPRQARTIAPGVTVAGWSPAADPHLR
;
A
#
# COMPACT_ATOMS: atom_id res chain seq x y z
N MET A 1 -17.33 16.32 15.88
CA MET A 1 -16.35 17.09 15.10
C MET A 1 -15.96 16.22 13.92
N MET A 2 -16.32 16.58 12.69
CA MET A 2 -15.85 15.85 11.50
C MET A 2 -14.32 15.92 11.49
N PRO A 3 -13.60 14.80 11.30
CA PRO A 3 -12.14 14.84 11.24
C PRO A 3 -11.73 15.82 10.14
N ALA A 4 -10.72 16.64 10.42
CA ALA A 4 -10.19 17.58 9.45
C ALA A 4 -9.79 16.81 8.20
N THR A 5 -10.30 17.28 7.07
CA THR A 5 -10.10 16.60 5.81
C THR A 5 -8.62 16.62 5.43
N PHE A 6 -8.04 15.46 5.14
CA PHE A 6 -6.63 15.38 4.74
C PHE A 6 -6.39 16.15 3.43
N ARG A 7 -5.26 16.89 3.38
CA ARG A 7 -4.90 17.74 2.23
C ARG A 7 -3.42 17.58 1.91
N TRP A 8 -3.11 17.44 0.63
CA TRP A 8 -1.74 17.42 0.14
C TRP A 8 -1.20 18.84 0.02
N THR A 9 -0.56 19.38 1.07
CA THR A 9 0.17 20.65 0.97
C THR A 9 1.65 20.40 0.66
N ASP A 10 2.39 21.44 0.25
CA ASP A 10 3.86 21.35 0.12
C ASP A 10 4.50 20.79 1.40
N ALA A 11 4.08 21.25 2.57
CA ALA A 11 4.56 20.76 3.86
C ALA A 11 4.24 19.26 4.08
N ALA A 12 3.07 18.79 3.65
CA ALA A 12 2.70 17.38 3.74
C ALA A 12 3.56 16.50 2.82
N ILE A 13 3.80 16.96 1.57
CA ILE A 13 4.67 16.26 0.62
C ILE A 13 6.10 16.19 1.15
N ARG A 14 6.68 17.31 1.56
CA ARG A 14 8.05 17.34 2.12
C ARG A 14 8.19 16.44 3.34
N ARG A 15 7.19 16.45 4.25
CA ARG A 15 7.18 15.58 5.42
C ARG A 15 7.11 14.11 5.04
N ALA A 16 6.25 13.73 4.10
CA ALA A 16 6.14 12.37 3.61
C ALA A 16 7.46 11.88 2.98
N LEU A 17 8.14 12.77 2.24
CA LEU A 17 9.38 12.47 1.51
C LEU A 17 10.67 12.68 2.35
N GLY A 18 10.55 13.10 3.61
CA GLY A 18 11.71 13.39 4.47
C GLY A 18 12.56 14.60 4.01
N LEU A 19 12.00 15.49 3.19
CA LEU A 19 12.70 16.65 2.65
C LEU A 19 12.67 17.83 3.65
N ARG A 20 13.80 18.52 3.81
CA ARG A 20 13.94 19.69 4.70
C ARG A 20 13.99 20.98 3.88
N GLY A 21 13.18 21.97 4.28
CA GLY A 21 13.18 23.30 3.67
C GLY A 21 12.83 23.28 2.18
N GLY A 22 12.91 24.45 1.54
CA GLY A 22 12.61 24.68 0.13
C GLY A 22 11.33 25.49 -0.05
N ASP A 23 11.44 26.62 -0.74
CA ASP A 23 10.29 27.37 -1.23
C ASP A 23 9.73 26.61 -2.45
N PRO A 24 8.43 26.27 -2.51
CA PRO A 24 7.81 25.80 -3.76
C PRO A 24 7.99 26.82 -4.91
N GLY A 25 8.42 28.04 -4.61
CA GLY A 25 8.62 29.12 -5.55
C GLY A 25 7.29 29.82 -5.85
N ALA A 26 7.36 30.90 -6.63
CA ALA A 26 6.18 31.68 -7.01
C ALA A 26 5.10 30.86 -7.76
N ALA A 27 5.45 29.68 -8.27
CA ALA A 27 4.56 28.79 -9.03
C ALA A 27 3.46 28.13 -8.18
N HIS A 28 3.66 27.96 -6.86
CA HIS A 28 2.66 27.37 -5.97
C HIS A 28 2.61 28.10 -4.61
N PRO A 29 1.55 28.89 -4.34
CA PRO A 29 1.47 29.68 -3.12
C PRO A 29 1.57 28.82 -1.85
N PRO A 30 2.24 29.29 -0.79
CA PRO A 30 2.27 28.62 0.50
C PRO A 30 0.87 28.25 0.98
N GLY A 31 0.67 26.98 1.34
CA GLY A 31 -0.60 26.49 1.89
C GLY A 31 -1.66 26.08 0.87
N ARG A 32 -1.47 26.31 -0.44
CA ARG A 32 -2.38 25.76 -1.45
C ARG A 32 -2.24 24.22 -1.51
N PRO A 33 -3.35 23.46 -1.42
CA PRO A 33 -3.27 22.01 -1.57
C PRO A 33 -3.15 21.59 -3.04
N TYR A 34 -2.50 20.45 -3.26
CA TYR A 34 -2.57 19.62 -4.45
C TYR A 34 -3.84 18.78 -4.42
N GLU A 35 -4.33 18.41 -5.60
CA GLU A 35 -5.59 17.65 -5.75
C GLU A 35 -5.40 16.15 -5.46
N GLY A 36 -4.21 15.61 -5.73
CA GLY A 36 -3.94 14.19 -5.61
C GLY A 36 -2.50 13.83 -5.92
N ILE A 37 -2.21 12.53 -5.91
CA ILE A 37 -0.94 11.95 -6.36
C ILE A 37 -1.25 11.09 -7.59
N CYS A 38 -0.47 11.25 -8.66
CA CYS A 38 -0.63 10.51 -9.90
C CYS A 38 0.72 10.03 -10.42
N THR A 39 0.76 8.83 -11.02
CA THR A 39 1.97 8.25 -11.64
C THR A 39 1.84 8.09 -13.15
N ASP A 40 0.68 8.44 -13.74
CA ASP A 40 0.37 8.23 -15.15
C ASP A 40 -0.22 9.50 -15.79
N THR A 41 0.53 10.08 -16.72
CA THR A 41 0.12 11.30 -17.45
C THR A 41 -1.17 11.13 -18.27
N ARG A 42 -1.63 9.91 -18.53
CA ARG A 42 -2.91 9.64 -19.22
C ARG A 42 -4.13 9.88 -18.34
N THR A 43 -3.98 9.74 -17.02
CA THR A 43 -5.06 9.90 -16.03
C THR A 43 -4.84 11.09 -15.10
N LEU A 44 -3.73 11.81 -15.28
CA LEU A 44 -3.37 12.99 -14.51
C LEU A 44 -4.43 14.09 -14.60
N ARG A 45 -4.77 14.65 -13.44
CA ARG A 45 -5.67 15.79 -13.32
C ARG A 45 -4.88 17.05 -13.01
N ARG A 46 -5.44 18.18 -13.43
CA ARG A 46 -4.87 19.49 -13.10
C ARG A 46 -4.74 19.63 -11.59
N GLY A 47 -3.55 19.98 -11.11
CA GLY A 47 -3.25 20.13 -9.69
C GLY A 47 -2.74 18.87 -8.98
N ASP A 48 -2.69 17.71 -9.64
CA ASP A 48 -2.06 16.50 -9.09
C ASP A 48 -0.54 16.67 -8.97
N VAL A 49 0.06 15.98 -8.00
CA VAL A 49 1.51 15.76 -7.95
C VAL A 49 1.84 14.55 -8.82
N PHE A 50 2.68 14.75 -9.84
CA PHE A 50 3.14 13.67 -10.72
C PHE A 50 4.39 12.99 -10.13
N VAL A 51 4.33 11.68 -9.88
CA VAL A 51 5.48 10.88 -9.44
C VAL A 51 6.08 10.14 -10.63
N ALA A 52 7.27 10.54 -11.04
CA ALA A 52 7.97 10.01 -12.20
C ALA A 52 8.62 8.65 -11.89
N LEU A 53 7.83 7.57 -11.93
CA LEU A 53 8.33 6.22 -11.65
C LEU A 53 9.25 5.70 -12.76
N ARG A 54 10.34 5.03 -12.38
CA ARG A 54 11.21 4.27 -13.28
C ARG A 54 10.99 2.76 -13.07
N GLY A 55 10.83 2.03 -14.16
CA GLY A 55 10.76 0.57 -14.20
C GLY A 55 11.67 0.01 -15.29
N GLU A 56 11.71 -1.32 -15.45
CA GLU A 56 12.66 -1.99 -16.36
C GLU A 56 12.52 -1.56 -17.84
N ARG A 57 11.29 -1.26 -18.29
CA ARG A 57 10.97 -0.93 -19.68
C ARG A 57 10.33 0.46 -19.83
N PHE A 58 10.28 1.24 -18.76
CA PHE A 58 9.53 2.49 -18.72
C PHE A 58 10.24 3.49 -17.81
N ASP A 59 10.36 4.74 -18.27
CA ASP A 59 10.85 5.83 -17.44
C ASP A 59 9.86 7.01 -17.45
N GLY A 60 9.20 7.21 -16.31
CA GLY A 60 8.26 8.30 -16.06
C GLY A 60 8.88 9.68 -16.18
N HIS A 61 10.20 9.81 -16.03
CA HIS A 61 10.90 11.09 -16.14
C HIS A 61 10.79 11.67 -17.56
N ALA A 62 10.73 10.81 -18.58
CA ALA A 62 10.51 11.22 -19.97
C ALA A 62 9.13 11.90 -20.19
N PHE A 63 8.20 11.77 -19.24
CA PHE A 63 6.84 12.32 -19.32
C PHE A 63 6.62 13.56 -18.46
N ILE A 64 7.66 14.09 -17.78
CA ILE A 64 7.54 15.28 -16.93
C ILE A 64 7.01 16.48 -17.72
N ALA A 65 7.55 16.75 -18.92
CA ALA A 65 7.06 17.84 -19.77
C ALA A 65 5.57 17.69 -20.10
N ARG A 66 5.11 16.46 -20.36
CA ARG A 66 3.69 16.17 -20.60
C ARG A 66 2.85 16.37 -19.33
N ALA A 67 3.32 15.93 -18.17
CA ALA A 67 2.63 16.15 -16.89
C ALA A 67 2.41 17.64 -16.60
N VAL A 68 3.44 18.46 -16.86
CA VAL A 68 3.38 19.92 -16.76
C VAL A 68 2.36 20.51 -17.74
N GLN A 69 2.38 20.10 -19.01
CA GLN A 69 1.40 20.55 -20.01
C GLN A 69 -0.04 20.17 -19.64
N SER A 70 -0.22 19.01 -19.01
CA SER A 70 -1.51 18.56 -18.45
C SER A 70 -1.90 19.29 -17.16
N GLY A 71 -1.05 20.19 -16.64
CA GLY A 71 -1.36 21.07 -15.52
C GLY A 71 -1.14 20.43 -14.16
N CYS A 72 -0.21 19.48 -14.02
CA CYS A 72 0.21 18.99 -12.70
C CYS A 72 0.63 20.14 -11.79
N GLY A 73 0.38 20.01 -10.48
CA GLY A 73 0.74 21.02 -9.49
C GLY A 73 2.19 20.93 -9.02
N ALA A 74 2.81 19.74 -9.12
CA ALA A 74 4.21 19.51 -8.79
C ALA A 74 4.69 18.18 -9.37
N VAL A 75 6.00 17.94 -9.33
CA VAL A 75 6.66 16.72 -9.78
C VAL A 75 7.50 16.12 -8.66
N VAL A 76 7.47 14.80 -8.49
CA VAL A 76 8.44 14.02 -7.71
C VAL A 76 9.31 13.26 -8.70
N ALA A 77 10.62 13.49 -8.64
CA ALA A 77 11.58 12.93 -9.60
C ALA A 77 12.90 12.54 -8.90
N ALA A 78 13.60 11.57 -9.47
CA ALA A 78 14.95 11.21 -9.06
C ALA A 78 16.01 12.12 -9.67
N ASP A 79 15.87 12.38 -10.97
CA ASP A 79 16.79 13.22 -11.70
C ASP A 79 16.33 14.68 -11.69
N ASP A 80 17.28 15.61 -11.91
CA ASP A 80 16.97 17.02 -12.15
C ASP A 80 16.28 17.17 -13.52
N PRO A 81 14.99 17.56 -13.60
CA PRO A 81 14.34 17.79 -14.88
C PRO A 81 14.78 19.10 -15.54
N GLY A 82 15.68 19.88 -14.92
CA GLY A 82 16.06 21.22 -15.35
C GLY A 82 15.02 22.27 -14.96
N GLU A 83 14.85 23.29 -15.80
CA GLU A 83 13.84 24.32 -15.60
C GLU A 83 12.43 23.72 -15.68
N CYS A 84 11.71 23.76 -14.55
CA CYS A 84 10.35 23.27 -14.45
C CYS A 84 9.45 24.41 -13.94
N PRO A 85 8.31 24.70 -14.59
CA PRO A 85 7.41 25.79 -14.18
C PRO A 85 6.57 25.43 -12.95
N VAL A 86 6.76 24.25 -12.37
CA VAL A 86 6.09 23.76 -11.15
C VAL A 86 7.14 23.28 -10.15
N PRO A 87 6.82 23.22 -8.85
CA PRO A 87 7.73 22.66 -7.84
C PRO A 87 8.21 21.24 -8.19
N VAL A 88 9.48 20.97 -7.94
CA VAL A 88 10.10 19.64 -8.11
C VAL A 88 10.63 19.14 -6.78
N TYR A 89 10.10 18.00 -6.32
CA TYR A 89 10.58 17.27 -5.15
C TYR A 89 11.56 16.19 -5.59
N ARG A 90 12.85 16.45 -5.37
CA ARG A 90 13.92 15.52 -5.72
C ARG A 90 14.09 14.46 -4.64
N VAL A 91 14.09 13.19 -5.04
CA VAL A 91 14.20 12.03 -4.15
C VAL A 91 15.10 10.99 -4.78
N PRO A 92 15.94 10.26 -4.03
CA PRO A 92 16.84 9.27 -4.65
C PRO A 92 16.09 8.10 -5.32
N ASP A 93 14.88 7.80 -4.88
CA ASP A 93 14.06 6.70 -5.37
C ASP A 93 12.57 7.10 -5.39
N THR A 94 12.02 7.21 -6.59
CA THR A 94 10.62 7.59 -6.82
C THR A 94 9.61 6.50 -6.45
N LEU A 95 10.00 5.22 -6.52
CA LEU A 95 9.16 4.10 -6.10
C LEU A 95 9.01 4.09 -4.58
N LYS A 96 10.14 4.24 -3.86
CA LYS A 96 10.12 4.43 -2.41
C LYS A 96 9.33 5.67 -2.01
N ALA A 97 9.50 6.79 -2.72
CA ALA A 97 8.75 8.01 -2.48
C ALA A 97 7.23 7.82 -2.62
N LEU A 98 6.77 7.04 -3.61
CA LEU A 98 5.35 6.69 -3.75
C LEU A 98 4.85 5.92 -2.52
N GLY A 99 5.60 4.93 -2.05
CA GLY A 99 5.30 4.19 -0.84
C GLY A 99 5.24 5.07 0.41
N ASP A 100 6.16 6.02 0.54
CA ASP A 100 6.21 6.95 1.68
C ASP A 100 5.06 7.97 1.65
N LEU A 101 4.65 8.44 0.46
CA LEU A 101 3.42 9.24 0.29
C LEU A 101 2.19 8.44 0.71
N ALA A 102 2.07 7.18 0.28
CA ALA A 102 0.96 6.31 0.69
C ALA A 102 0.95 6.08 2.20
N LEU A 103 2.10 5.79 2.81
CA LEU A 103 2.24 5.65 4.26
C LEU A 103 1.82 6.93 5.00
N HIS A 104 2.24 8.10 4.51
CA HIS A 104 1.86 9.37 5.10
C HIS A 104 0.34 9.53 5.13
N ARG A 105 -0.33 9.29 4.00
CA ARG A 105 -1.79 9.31 3.91
C ARG A 105 -2.44 8.28 4.83
N ARG A 106 -1.88 7.07 4.86
CA ARG A 106 -2.37 5.96 5.68
C ARG A 106 -2.37 6.28 7.17
N ILE A 107 -1.32 6.93 7.67
CA ILE A 107 -1.22 7.36 9.07
C ILE A 107 -2.29 8.40 9.40
N GLN A 108 -2.61 9.32 8.47
CA GLN A 108 -3.60 10.37 8.70
C GLN A 108 -5.04 9.85 8.68
N SER A 109 -5.34 8.77 7.93
CA SER A 109 -6.72 8.27 7.83
C SER A 109 -7.20 7.50 9.05
N ALA A 110 -6.30 6.81 9.76
CA ALA A 110 -6.59 5.99 10.94
C ALA A 110 -7.71 4.93 10.79
N VAL A 111 -8.23 4.68 9.59
CA VAL A 111 -9.23 3.63 9.33
C VAL A 111 -8.65 2.24 9.59
N PRO A 112 -9.45 1.24 10.01
CA PRO A 112 -9.00 -0.16 10.06
C PRO A 112 -8.61 -0.67 8.67
N VAL A 113 -7.57 -1.52 8.64
CA VAL A 113 -7.04 -2.10 7.40
C VAL A 113 -7.00 -3.61 7.53
N VAL A 114 -7.61 -4.28 6.54
CA VAL A 114 -7.45 -5.71 6.30
C VAL A 114 -6.39 -5.88 5.22
N GLY A 115 -5.22 -6.41 5.58
CA GLY A 115 -4.21 -6.86 4.62
C GLY A 115 -4.43 -8.33 4.29
N ILE A 116 -4.37 -8.71 3.02
CA ILE A 116 -4.63 -10.08 2.55
C ILE A 116 -3.47 -10.53 1.66
N THR A 117 -2.85 -11.65 2.02
CA THR A 117 -1.82 -12.29 1.19
C THR A 117 -2.04 -13.81 1.12
N GLY A 118 -1.21 -14.48 0.32
CA GLY A 118 -1.21 -15.93 0.12
C GLY A 118 -0.86 -16.28 -1.33
N SER A 119 -0.64 -17.57 -1.59
CA SER A 119 -0.34 -18.07 -2.93
C SER A 119 -1.60 -18.04 -3.81
N SER A 120 -2.76 -18.42 -3.28
CA SER A 120 -4.04 -18.41 -4.00
C SER A 120 -5.18 -17.80 -3.17
N GLY A 121 -6.27 -17.39 -3.83
CA GLY A 121 -7.50 -16.94 -3.16
C GLY A 121 -7.49 -15.49 -2.65
N LYS A 122 -6.39 -14.74 -2.79
CA LYS A 122 -6.27 -13.35 -2.35
C LYS A 122 -7.41 -12.45 -2.85
N THR A 123 -7.63 -12.41 -4.16
CA THR A 123 -8.66 -11.56 -4.79
C THR A 123 -10.06 -11.96 -4.35
N THR A 124 -10.36 -13.27 -4.31
CA THR A 124 -11.65 -13.78 -3.84
C THR A 124 -11.92 -13.37 -2.39
N VAL A 125 -10.96 -13.55 -1.48
CA VAL A 125 -11.10 -13.17 -0.07
C VAL A 125 -11.25 -11.66 0.07
N LYS A 126 -10.52 -10.86 -0.71
CA LYS A 126 -10.63 -9.41 -0.75
C LYS A 126 -12.03 -8.96 -1.20
N ASP A 127 -12.57 -9.53 -2.28
CA ASP A 127 -13.91 -9.18 -2.78
C ASP A 127 -15.01 -9.62 -1.79
N LEU A 128 -14.89 -10.80 -1.19
CA LEU A 128 -15.81 -11.27 -0.15
C LEU A 128 -15.76 -10.38 1.11
N ALA A 129 -14.57 -9.95 1.54
CA ALA A 129 -14.40 -9.04 2.66
C ALA A 129 -15.04 -7.67 2.36
N LEU A 130 -14.84 -7.12 1.17
CA LEU A 130 -15.50 -5.89 0.73
C LEU A 130 -17.03 -6.03 0.75
N GLY A 131 -17.56 -7.15 0.23
CA GLY A 131 -19.00 -7.44 0.24
C GLY A 131 -19.58 -7.57 1.64
N ALA A 132 -18.89 -8.28 2.54
CA ALA A 132 -19.31 -8.44 3.93
C ALA A 132 -19.31 -7.11 4.70
N LEU A 133 -18.35 -6.23 4.41
CA LEU A 133 -18.23 -4.92 5.05
C LEU A 133 -19.23 -3.89 4.51
N ALA A 134 -19.73 -4.04 3.28
CA ALA A 134 -20.58 -3.04 2.62
C ALA A 134 -21.85 -2.66 3.40
N GLY A 135 -22.38 -3.56 4.24
CA GLY A 135 -23.56 -3.29 5.07
C GLY A 135 -23.29 -2.41 6.30
N THR A 136 -22.04 -2.27 6.73
CA THR A 136 -21.68 -1.58 7.98
C THR A 136 -20.57 -0.55 7.81
N HIS A 137 -19.80 -0.63 6.73
CA HIS A 137 -18.64 0.20 6.45
C HIS A 137 -18.66 0.69 5.01
N ARG A 138 -18.08 1.86 4.78
CA ARG A 138 -17.68 2.32 3.44
C ARG A 138 -16.28 1.79 3.19
N ALA A 139 -16.18 0.55 2.74
CA ALA A 139 -14.89 -0.08 2.48
C ALA A 139 -14.32 0.35 1.12
N HIS A 140 -13.05 0.77 1.12
CA HIS A 140 -12.24 0.91 -0.09
C HIS A 140 -11.31 -0.29 -0.21
N GLY A 141 -10.88 -0.66 -1.41
CA GLY A 141 -9.96 -1.79 -1.52
C GLY A 141 -9.24 -1.88 -2.85
N THR A 142 -8.33 -2.86 -2.93
CA THR A 142 -7.51 -3.10 -4.13
C THR A 142 -8.39 -3.44 -5.34
N GLU A 143 -8.23 -2.68 -6.40
CA GLU A 143 -8.86 -2.95 -7.69
C GLU A 143 -7.93 -3.82 -8.57
N ALA A 144 -8.53 -4.76 -9.30
CA ALA A 144 -7.82 -5.67 -10.20
C ALA A 144 -6.56 -6.28 -9.54
N ASN A 145 -5.40 -6.13 -10.16
CA ASN A 145 -4.12 -6.68 -9.71
C ASN A 145 -3.17 -5.60 -9.13
N LEU A 146 -3.72 -4.53 -8.57
CA LEU A 146 -2.95 -3.43 -7.96
C LEU A 146 -2.42 -3.81 -6.56
N ASN A 147 -1.70 -4.93 -6.46
CA ASN A 147 -1.27 -5.55 -5.20
C ASN A 147 0.25 -5.52 -4.97
N ASN A 148 1.00 -4.77 -5.80
CA ASN A 148 2.46 -4.67 -5.74
C ASN A 148 2.94 -3.32 -5.19
N ARG A 149 4.26 -3.08 -5.22
CA ARG A 149 4.93 -1.85 -4.75
C ARG A 149 4.45 -0.55 -5.40
N VAL A 150 3.70 -0.61 -6.50
CA VAL A 150 3.03 0.56 -7.12
C VAL A 150 1.53 0.56 -6.84
N GLY A 151 0.86 -0.57 -7.07
CA GLY A 151 -0.58 -0.68 -6.98
C GLY A 151 -1.14 -0.50 -5.56
N THR A 152 -0.47 -1.07 -4.55
CA THR A 152 -0.92 -0.92 -3.16
C THR A 152 -0.82 0.53 -2.69
N PRO A 153 0.30 1.26 -2.91
CA PRO A 153 0.35 2.70 -2.68
C PRO A 153 -0.75 3.48 -3.41
N LEU A 154 -1.00 3.20 -4.70
CA LEU A 154 -2.05 3.90 -5.46
C LEU A 154 -3.44 3.64 -4.90
N THR A 155 -3.74 2.41 -4.46
CA THR A 155 -4.99 2.06 -3.79
C THR A 155 -5.16 2.87 -2.49
N ILE A 156 -4.10 2.97 -1.69
CA ILE A 156 -4.09 3.78 -0.46
C ILE A 156 -4.25 5.25 -0.78
N LEU A 157 -3.63 5.77 -1.85
CA LEU A 157 -3.66 7.17 -2.27
C LEU A 157 -4.99 7.59 -2.90
N SER A 158 -5.76 6.65 -3.44
CA SER A 158 -7.09 6.89 -4.04
C SER A 158 -8.27 6.70 -3.08
N MET A 159 -8.07 6.08 -1.90
CA MET A 159 -9.10 5.86 -0.88
C MET A 159 -9.94 7.13 -0.61
N PRO A 160 -11.27 7.11 -0.77
CA PRO A 160 -12.11 8.26 -0.48
C PRO A 160 -12.03 8.69 0.99
N GLU A 161 -12.22 9.98 1.27
CA GLU A 161 -12.25 10.50 2.65
C GLU A 161 -13.43 9.96 3.46
N THR A 162 -14.48 9.50 2.78
CA THR A 162 -15.66 8.86 3.37
C THR A 162 -15.43 7.39 3.69
N ALA A 163 -14.31 6.80 3.28
CA ALA A 163 -14.01 5.41 3.57
C ALA A 163 -13.83 5.21 5.07
N THR A 164 -14.41 4.15 5.61
CA THR A 164 -14.31 3.78 7.03
C THR A 164 -13.56 2.48 7.26
N ALA A 165 -13.14 1.80 6.17
CA ALA A 165 -12.30 0.62 6.20
C ALA A 165 -11.52 0.52 4.88
N LEU A 166 -10.38 -0.18 4.92
CA LEU A 166 -9.56 -0.43 3.75
C LEU A 166 -9.21 -1.93 3.66
N VAL A 167 -9.38 -2.53 2.49
CA VAL A 167 -9.11 -3.95 2.22
C VAL A 167 -8.05 -4.05 1.13
N LEU A 168 -6.83 -4.43 1.50
CA LEU A 168 -5.68 -4.44 0.62
C LEU A 168 -5.25 -5.86 0.29
N GLU A 169 -5.20 -6.16 -1.00
CA GLU A 169 -4.48 -7.32 -1.50
C GLU A 169 -2.99 -6.99 -1.58
N LEU A 170 -2.15 -7.84 -0.96
CA LEU A 170 -0.70 -7.71 -0.88
C LEU A 170 -0.04 -8.89 -1.59
N GLY A 171 0.52 -8.61 -2.75
CA GLY A 171 1.25 -9.56 -3.60
C GLY A 171 2.75 -9.47 -3.39
N THR A 172 3.46 -10.53 -3.77
CA THR A 172 4.92 -10.62 -3.67
C THR A 172 5.42 -11.57 -4.75
N ASN A 173 6.55 -11.22 -5.34
CA ASN A 173 7.35 -12.07 -6.23
C ASN A 173 8.78 -12.25 -5.69
N GLU A 174 9.23 -11.39 -4.79
CA GLU A 174 10.60 -11.32 -4.28
C GLU A 174 10.60 -11.24 -2.74
N PRO A 175 11.66 -11.76 -2.07
CA PRO A 175 11.76 -11.64 -0.63
C PRO A 175 11.69 -10.19 -0.14
N GLY A 176 10.92 -9.95 0.92
CA GLY A 176 10.75 -8.67 1.59
C GLY A 176 9.64 -7.77 1.04
N GLU A 177 8.96 -8.15 -0.04
CA GLU A 177 7.88 -7.31 -0.61
C GLU A 177 6.66 -7.26 0.33
N ILE A 178 6.28 -8.37 0.98
CA ILE A 178 5.17 -8.36 1.94
C ILE A 178 5.50 -7.47 3.14
N ALA A 179 6.73 -7.54 3.69
CA ALA A 179 7.16 -6.66 4.76
C ALA A 179 7.09 -5.17 4.35
N GLU A 180 7.55 -4.84 3.14
CA GLU A 180 7.50 -3.47 2.62
C GLU A 180 6.06 -2.98 2.47
N LEU A 181 5.20 -3.79 1.83
CA LEU A 181 3.80 -3.45 1.62
C LEU A 181 3.05 -3.33 2.94
N ALA A 182 3.30 -4.24 3.90
CA ALA A 182 2.67 -4.20 5.21
C ALA A 182 3.13 -2.98 6.03
N ARG A 183 4.40 -2.54 5.89
CA ARG A 183 4.89 -1.28 6.48
C ARG A 183 4.10 -0.08 5.97
N ILE A 184 3.82 -0.03 4.67
CA ILE A 184 3.04 1.04 4.05
C ILE A 184 1.56 0.96 4.47
N ALA A 185 0.97 -0.23 4.40
CA ALA A 185 -0.45 -0.47 4.67
C ALA A 185 -0.82 -0.32 6.15
N ARG A 186 0.08 -0.66 7.06
CA ARG A 186 -0.17 -0.76 8.51
C ARG A 186 -1.48 -1.50 8.82
N PRO A 187 -1.57 -2.80 8.45
CA PRO A 187 -2.76 -3.60 8.67
C PRO A 187 -3.08 -3.75 10.16
N THR A 188 -4.36 -3.63 10.51
CA THR A 188 -4.87 -3.99 11.84
C THR A 188 -5.37 -5.43 11.86
N ILE A 189 -5.76 -5.94 10.69
CA ILE A 189 -6.15 -7.32 10.46
C ILE A 189 -5.30 -7.88 9.33
N GLY A 190 -4.68 -9.04 9.52
CA GLY A 190 -3.89 -9.73 8.51
C GLY A 190 -4.53 -11.07 8.18
N VAL A 191 -4.71 -11.36 6.90
CA VAL A 191 -5.24 -12.63 6.41
C VAL A 191 -4.20 -13.27 5.51
N VAL A 192 -3.70 -14.45 5.89
CA VAL A 192 -2.94 -15.32 4.99
C VAL A 192 -3.86 -16.43 4.54
N THR A 193 -4.13 -16.53 3.24
CA THR A 193 -5.03 -17.56 2.69
C THR A 193 -4.37 -18.94 2.72
N THR A 194 -4.01 -19.48 1.56
CA THR A 194 -3.21 -20.70 1.46
C THR A 194 -1.80 -20.35 1.03
N VAL A 195 -0.84 -21.18 1.40
CA VAL A 195 0.54 -21.08 0.90
C VAL A 195 0.85 -22.32 0.07
N SER A 196 1.49 -22.12 -1.08
CA SER A 196 1.90 -23.21 -1.96
C SER A 196 3.18 -22.84 -2.69
N GLU A 197 3.74 -23.82 -3.39
CA GLU A 197 4.95 -23.72 -4.20
C GLU A 197 4.79 -22.77 -5.40
N THR A 198 4.70 -21.47 -5.12
CA THR A 198 4.58 -20.38 -6.10
C THR A 198 5.76 -19.44 -5.95
N HIS A 199 6.32 -18.94 -7.05
CA HIS A 199 7.49 -18.04 -7.05
C HIS A 199 8.77 -18.63 -6.43
N ILE A 200 8.88 -19.96 -6.37
CA ILE A 200 10.06 -20.68 -5.84
C ILE A 200 11.36 -20.24 -6.51
N GLU A 201 11.35 -19.92 -7.81
CA GLU A 201 12.53 -19.44 -8.53
C GLU A 201 13.20 -18.22 -7.86
N ARG A 202 12.40 -17.39 -7.18
CA ARG A 202 12.87 -16.18 -6.47
C ARG A 202 12.85 -16.33 -4.95
N LEU A 203 11.93 -17.13 -4.41
CA LEU A 203 11.73 -17.33 -2.96
C LEU A 203 12.45 -18.58 -2.42
N GLY A 204 13.12 -19.35 -3.27
CA GLY A 204 13.96 -20.49 -2.90
C GLY A 204 13.19 -21.81 -2.77
N ASP A 205 12.27 -21.89 -1.81
CA ASP A 205 11.49 -23.09 -1.51
C ASP A 205 10.15 -22.73 -0.82
N LEU A 206 9.35 -23.74 -0.46
CA LEU A 206 8.09 -23.54 0.27
C LEU A 206 8.30 -22.81 1.61
N CYS A 207 9.41 -23.06 2.30
CA CYS A 207 9.73 -22.38 3.56
C CYS A 207 9.95 -20.88 3.33
N GLY A 208 10.64 -20.50 2.26
CA GLY A 208 10.79 -19.10 1.86
C GLY A 208 9.47 -18.44 1.46
N VAL A 209 8.58 -19.16 0.76
CA VAL A 209 7.23 -18.64 0.49
C VAL A 209 6.43 -18.45 1.78
N LEU A 210 6.48 -19.40 2.71
CA LEU A 210 5.83 -19.29 4.02
C LEU A 210 6.36 -18.09 4.81
N ASP A 211 7.69 -17.96 4.91
CA ASP A 211 8.35 -16.88 5.64
C ASP A 211 7.94 -15.51 5.11
N GLU A 212 7.95 -15.35 3.79
CA GLU A 212 7.52 -14.14 3.09
C GLU A 212 6.03 -13.81 3.39
N LYS A 213 5.12 -14.80 3.36
CA LYS A 213 3.70 -14.53 3.64
C LYS A 213 3.45 -14.21 5.11
N LEU A 214 4.23 -14.79 6.02
CA LEU A 214 4.15 -14.56 7.45
C LEU A 214 4.65 -13.18 7.87
N ASP A 215 5.34 -12.43 7.01
CA ASP A 215 5.65 -11.02 7.27
C ASP A 215 4.39 -10.17 7.50
N LEU A 216 3.26 -10.54 6.90
CA LEU A 216 1.98 -9.90 7.20
C LEU A 216 1.56 -10.15 8.66
N VAL A 217 1.72 -11.38 9.16
CA VAL A 217 1.41 -11.73 10.55
C VAL A 217 2.35 -10.98 11.50
N ARG A 218 3.65 -10.91 11.17
CA ARG A 218 4.64 -10.13 11.93
C ARG A 218 4.26 -8.65 11.99
N ALA A 219 3.86 -8.07 10.87
CA ALA A 219 3.48 -6.66 10.79
C ALA A 219 2.24 -6.34 11.65
N VAL A 220 1.24 -7.23 11.68
CA VAL A 220 0.06 -7.08 12.55
C VAL A 220 0.45 -7.23 14.02
N ALA A 221 1.25 -8.24 14.36
CA ALA A 221 1.70 -8.48 15.73
C ALA A 221 2.58 -7.35 16.30
N ALA A 222 3.38 -6.71 15.44
CA ALA A 222 4.19 -5.53 15.80
C ALA A 222 3.39 -4.21 15.82
N GLY A 223 2.12 -4.23 15.40
CA GLY A 223 1.24 -3.07 15.39
C GLY A 223 0.93 -2.54 16.80
N VAL A 224 0.45 -1.30 16.87
CA VAL A 224 0.01 -0.70 18.14
C VAL A 224 -1.44 -1.12 18.39
N GLY A 225 -1.67 -1.91 19.44
CA GLY A 225 -2.99 -2.39 19.85
C GLY A 225 -3.24 -3.87 19.55
N SER A 226 -4.46 -4.34 19.80
CA SER A 226 -4.89 -5.73 19.57
C SER A 226 -5.25 -5.95 18.10
N GLY A 227 -4.23 -6.06 17.25
CA GLY A 227 -4.40 -6.54 15.87
C GLY A 227 -4.81 -8.02 15.83
N ALA A 228 -5.46 -8.44 14.75
CA ALA A 228 -5.90 -9.83 14.56
C ALA A 228 -5.24 -10.45 13.33
N ALA A 229 -4.68 -11.65 13.49
CA ALA A 229 -4.14 -12.43 12.40
C ALA A 229 -5.03 -13.66 12.17
N ILE A 230 -5.37 -13.91 10.91
CA ILE A 230 -6.14 -15.06 10.45
C ILE A 230 -5.29 -15.77 9.41
N VAL A 231 -5.11 -17.08 9.56
CA VAL A 231 -4.38 -17.89 8.58
C VAL A 231 -5.20 -19.09 8.14
N GLY A 232 -4.99 -19.53 6.91
CA GLY A 232 -5.44 -20.84 6.44
C GLY A 232 -4.73 -21.96 7.18
N ASP A 233 -5.23 -23.18 6.99
CA ASP A 233 -4.66 -24.40 7.57
C ASP A 233 -3.83 -25.24 6.58
N ASP A 234 -3.64 -24.74 5.35
CA ASP A 234 -2.88 -25.38 4.28
C ASP A 234 -1.72 -24.48 3.79
N PRO A 235 -0.46 -24.94 3.90
CA PRO A 235 -0.03 -26.24 4.40
C PRO A 235 -0.08 -26.28 5.93
N ALA A 236 0.01 -27.46 6.52
CA ALA A 236 -0.06 -27.63 7.98
C ALA A 236 1.03 -26.85 8.74
N GLU A 237 2.12 -26.47 8.08
CA GLU A 237 3.20 -25.62 8.59
C GLU A 237 2.75 -24.17 8.80
N LEU A 238 1.83 -23.65 7.98
CA LEU A 238 1.35 -22.26 8.05
C LEU A 238 0.77 -21.92 9.43
N PRO A 239 -0.24 -22.62 9.95
CA PRO A 239 -0.79 -22.31 11.28
C PRO A 239 0.22 -22.60 12.40
N ARG A 240 1.12 -23.58 12.23
CA ARG A 240 2.17 -23.88 13.21
C ARG A 240 3.15 -22.72 13.35
N GLN A 241 3.66 -22.19 12.25
CA GLN A 241 4.59 -21.06 12.24
C GLN A 241 3.89 -19.73 12.59
N ALA A 242 2.64 -19.53 12.15
CA ALA A 242 1.90 -18.32 12.52
C ALA A 242 1.71 -18.22 14.05
N ARG A 243 1.47 -19.34 14.74
CA ARG A 243 1.34 -19.38 16.21
C ARG A 243 2.65 -19.07 16.96
N THR A 244 3.82 -19.30 16.36
CA THR A 244 5.10 -18.89 16.99
C THR A 244 5.31 -17.37 16.90
N ILE A 245 4.77 -16.72 15.86
CA ILE A 245 4.81 -15.27 15.68
C ILE A 245 3.74 -14.58 16.53
N ALA A 246 2.51 -15.07 16.48
CA ALA A 246 1.36 -14.52 17.18
C ALA A 246 0.52 -15.66 17.81
N PRO A 247 0.67 -15.93 19.12
CA PRO A 247 -0.02 -17.05 19.78
C PRO A 247 -1.54 -17.01 19.68
N GLY A 248 -2.12 -15.81 19.50
CA GLY A 248 -3.57 -15.60 19.33
C GLY A 248 -4.06 -15.63 17.88
N VAL A 249 -3.28 -16.16 16.93
CA VAL A 249 -3.70 -16.28 15.53
C VAL A 249 -4.93 -17.20 15.43
N THR A 250 -5.92 -16.75 14.68
CA THR A 250 -7.11 -17.53 14.33
C THR A 250 -6.81 -18.40 13.12
N VAL A 251 -7.21 -19.66 13.15
CA VAL A 251 -7.00 -20.59 12.03
C VAL A 251 -8.33 -20.95 11.41
N ALA A 252 -8.47 -20.69 10.11
CA ALA A 252 -9.67 -21.03 9.33
C ALA A 252 -9.33 -22.09 8.29
N GLY A 253 -10.21 -23.07 8.10
CA GLY A 253 -10.00 -24.15 7.15
C GLY A 253 -10.64 -25.45 7.61
N TRP A 254 -10.43 -26.54 6.88
CA TRP A 254 -11.23 -27.77 7.05
C TRP A 254 -10.55 -28.84 7.91
N SER A 255 -9.29 -28.64 8.29
CA SER A 255 -8.48 -29.60 9.03
C SER A 255 -8.69 -29.52 10.54
N PRO A 256 -8.20 -30.53 11.29
CA PRO A 256 -8.17 -30.49 12.75
C PRO A 256 -7.39 -29.32 13.38
N ALA A 257 -6.56 -28.60 12.61
CA ALA A 257 -5.81 -27.44 13.09
C ALA A 257 -6.64 -26.15 13.13
N ALA A 258 -7.74 -26.08 12.37
CA ALA A 258 -8.65 -24.95 12.32
C ALA A 258 -9.46 -24.81 13.61
N ASP A 259 -9.76 -23.56 13.97
CA ASP A 259 -10.55 -23.25 15.16
C ASP A 259 -12.00 -23.75 14.97
N PRO A 260 -12.65 -24.33 16.01
CA PRO A 260 -13.91 -25.06 15.84
C PRO A 260 -15.07 -24.26 15.21
N HIS A 261 -15.06 -22.94 15.31
CA HIS A 261 -16.08 -22.05 14.77
C HIS A 261 -15.80 -21.58 13.33
N LEU A 262 -14.64 -21.97 12.77
CA LEU A 262 -14.16 -21.65 11.42
C LEU A 262 -13.69 -22.92 10.68
N ARG A 263 -14.20 -24.08 11.11
CA ARG A 263 -14.01 -25.38 10.47
C ARG A 263 -15.21 -25.79 9.65
#